data_AF-A0A953ARM4-F1
#
_entry.id   AF-A0A953ARM4-F1
#
_cell.length_a   1.000
_cell.length_b   1.000
_cell.length_c   1.000
_cell.angle_alpha   90.00
_cell.angle_beta   90.00
_cell.angle_gamma   90.00
#
_symmetry.space_group_name_H-M   'P 1'
#
loop_
_entity.id
_entity.type
_entity.pdbx_description
1 polymer ?
#
loop_
_entity_poly.entity_id
_entity_poly.type
_entity_poly.pdbx_seq_one_letter_code
_entity_poly.pdbx_strand_id
1 'polypeptide(L)'
;MKAAAWWTMGLVALCLFSGCGEAPVPGTGSVGFDVYVSAAAIDEIGGFQLALVKPGVFSDCTSITETCLKNQLSSTNQLVPVKDDQGNTVPALFVPNALTTSGPVRTQDTTLRDVPAGKDYFLIVEALSRQNPPRLLGASCTQRIEVRTGTNERVQAEPIVFFTDQGGGADGGLGVPCDPRF
;
A
#
# COMPACT_ATOMS: atom_id res chain seq x y z
N MET A 1 55.60 -58.80 16.56
CA MET A 1 55.84 -59.01 15.12
C MET A 1 54.54 -59.43 14.46
N LYS A 2 54.00 -58.62 13.54
CA LYS A 2 52.98 -58.88 12.48
C LYS A 2 52.57 -57.50 11.94
N ALA A 3 53.28 -56.99 10.92
CA ALA A 3 52.90 -56.97 9.48
C ALA A 3 51.65 -56.10 9.22
N ALA A 4 51.80 -54.83 8.82
CA ALA A 4 51.85 -54.32 7.42
C ALA A 4 50.48 -54.53 6.70
N ALA A 5 49.65 -53.49 6.60
CA ALA A 5 49.48 -52.58 5.44
C ALA A 5 48.90 -53.32 4.20
N TRP A 6 47.77 -52.89 3.61
CA TRP A 6 47.72 -52.03 2.43
C TRP A 6 46.30 -51.49 2.16
N TRP A 7 46.27 -50.41 1.37
CA TRP A 7 45.17 -49.52 1.07
C TRP A 7 44.24 -50.04 -0.04
N THR A 8 42.96 -49.70 0.03
CA THR A 8 42.11 -49.51 -1.15
C THR A 8 41.33 -48.19 -1.01
N MET A 9 41.82 -47.17 -1.71
CA MET A 9 41.09 -45.94 -1.99
C MET A 9 39.98 -46.25 -2.99
N GLY A 10 38.73 -46.27 -2.53
CA GLY A 10 37.54 -46.21 -3.37
C GLY A 10 37.02 -44.77 -3.42
N LEU A 11 37.51 -43.99 -4.38
CA LEU A 11 37.07 -42.61 -4.64
C LEU A 11 35.71 -42.68 -5.36
N VAL A 12 34.60 -42.59 -4.62
CA VAL A 12 33.26 -42.48 -5.22
C VAL A 12 33.02 -41.02 -5.58
N ALA A 13 32.87 -40.83 -6.88
CA ALA A 13 32.60 -39.59 -7.57
C ALA A 13 31.20 -39.03 -7.27
N LEU A 14 31.15 -37.71 -7.07
CA LEU A 14 30.25 -36.80 -7.76
C LEU A 14 28.72 -37.06 -7.63
N CYS A 15 28.12 -36.48 -6.61
CA CYS A 15 26.79 -35.86 -6.72
C CYS A 15 26.90 -34.42 -6.21
N LEU A 16 27.54 -33.57 -7.01
CA LEU A 16 27.27 -32.14 -6.97
C LEU A 16 25.81 -31.98 -7.36
N PHE A 17 24.92 -31.87 -6.38
CA PHE A 17 23.62 -31.25 -6.59
C PHE A 17 23.90 -29.78 -6.93
N SER A 18 24.12 -29.55 -8.23
CA SER A 18 23.98 -28.25 -8.87
C SER A 18 22.67 -27.65 -8.40
N GLY A 19 22.80 -26.47 -7.80
CA GLY A 19 21.79 -25.86 -6.96
C GLY A 19 20.39 -25.88 -7.55
N CYS A 20 19.42 -26.13 -6.68
CA CYS A 20 18.17 -25.43 -6.77
C CYS A 20 18.53 -23.95 -6.91
N GLY A 21 18.42 -23.41 -8.13
CA GLY A 21 18.49 -21.98 -8.32
C GLY A 21 17.54 -21.38 -7.30
N GLU A 22 18.09 -20.55 -6.41
CA GLU A 22 17.30 -19.83 -5.43
C GLU A 22 16.14 -19.22 -6.22
N ALA A 23 14.91 -19.62 -5.90
CA ALA A 23 13.74 -19.01 -6.52
C ALA A 23 13.97 -17.50 -6.41
N PRO A 24 13.87 -16.73 -7.50
CA PRO A 24 14.22 -15.32 -7.47
C PRO A 24 13.51 -14.72 -6.28
N VAL A 25 14.29 -14.29 -5.28
CA VAL A 25 13.74 -13.67 -4.08
C VAL A 25 12.87 -12.54 -4.63
N PRO A 26 11.55 -12.56 -4.38
CA PRO A 26 10.68 -11.52 -4.90
C PRO A 26 11.23 -10.21 -4.37
N GLY A 27 11.85 -9.41 -5.24
CA GLY A 27 12.45 -8.16 -4.80
C GLY A 27 11.35 -7.21 -4.38
N THR A 28 11.61 -6.41 -3.35
CA THR A 28 10.72 -5.32 -2.96
C THR A 28 11.14 -4.03 -3.65
N GLY A 29 10.18 -3.11 -3.77
CA GLY A 29 10.39 -1.78 -4.28
C GLY A 29 9.78 -0.71 -3.38
N SER A 30 10.10 0.53 -3.70
CA SER A 30 9.42 1.70 -3.14
C SER A 30 8.64 2.43 -4.24
N VAL A 31 7.42 2.86 -3.94
CA VAL A 31 6.58 3.64 -4.86
C VAL A 31 6.13 4.92 -4.16
N GLY A 32 6.47 6.06 -4.74
CA GLY A 32 5.98 7.37 -4.30
C GLY A 32 4.70 7.76 -5.03
N PHE A 33 3.84 8.56 -4.40
CA PHE A 33 2.55 8.94 -5.00
C PHE A 33 2.26 10.43 -4.88
N ASP A 34 1.84 11.08 -5.96
CA ASP A 34 1.42 12.47 -5.90
C ASP A 34 -0.10 12.55 -5.79
N VAL A 35 -0.59 13.07 -4.66
CA VAL A 35 -2.02 13.27 -4.40
C VAL A 35 -2.35 14.74 -4.59
N TYR A 36 -3.32 15.02 -5.45
CA TYR A 36 -3.82 16.38 -5.69
C TYR A 36 -5.05 16.63 -4.84
N VAL A 37 -4.99 17.69 -4.05
CA VAL A 37 -6.07 18.10 -3.13
C VAL A 37 -6.45 19.53 -3.46
N SER A 38 -7.75 19.80 -3.54
CA SER A 38 -8.22 21.17 -3.74
C SER A 38 -7.92 22.01 -2.49
N ALA A 39 -7.55 23.28 -2.69
CA ALA A 39 -7.29 24.19 -1.57
C ALA A 39 -8.52 24.38 -0.66
N ALA A 40 -9.74 24.17 -1.18
CA ALA A 40 -10.98 24.28 -0.40
C ALA A 40 -11.18 23.11 0.58
N ALA A 41 -10.64 21.92 0.28
CA ALA A 41 -10.82 20.73 1.12
C ALA A 41 -9.69 20.52 2.15
N ILE A 42 -8.54 21.17 1.95
CA ILE A 42 -7.32 20.86 2.72
C ILE A 42 -7.42 21.20 4.22
N ASP A 43 -8.27 22.16 4.57
CA ASP A 43 -8.51 22.54 5.97
C ASP A 43 -9.43 21.55 6.70
N GLU A 44 -10.20 20.74 5.97
CA GLU A 44 -11.07 19.69 6.52
C GLU A 44 -10.34 18.35 6.69
N ILE A 45 -9.34 18.10 5.84
CA ILE A 45 -8.57 16.85 5.82
C ILE A 45 -7.57 16.80 6.98
N GLY A 46 -7.65 15.74 7.77
CA GLY A 46 -6.71 15.42 8.84
C GLY A 46 -5.59 14.47 8.40
N GLY A 47 -5.83 13.67 7.37
CA GLY A 47 -4.82 12.79 6.79
C GLY A 47 -5.37 11.95 5.64
N PHE A 48 -4.48 11.15 5.07
CA PHE A 48 -4.77 10.22 3.99
C PHE A 48 -4.49 8.81 4.45
N GLN A 49 -5.37 7.88 4.08
CA GLN A 49 -5.07 6.46 4.16
C GLN A 49 -4.75 5.96 2.76
N LEU A 50 -3.59 5.35 2.62
CA LEU A 50 -3.07 4.83 1.36
C LEU A 50 -2.94 3.32 1.44
N ALA A 51 -3.38 2.62 0.40
CA ALA A 51 -3.19 1.19 0.31
C ALA A 51 -2.96 0.73 -1.14
N LEU A 52 -2.21 -0.35 -1.28
CA LEU A 52 -2.13 -1.10 -2.52
C LEU A 52 -2.93 -2.38 -2.38
N VAL A 53 -3.72 -2.69 -3.40
CA VAL A 53 -4.54 -3.90 -3.45
C VAL A 53 -4.01 -4.82 -4.54
N LYS A 54 -4.00 -6.13 -4.25
CA LYS A 54 -3.55 -7.16 -5.17
C LYS A 54 -4.37 -7.19 -6.47
N PRO A 55 -3.74 -7.58 -7.60
CA PRO A 55 -4.45 -7.83 -8.85
C PRO A 55 -5.55 -8.88 -8.69
N GLY A 56 -6.67 -8.69 -9.39
CA GLY A 56 -7.79 -9.64 -9.42
C GLY A 56 -8.75 -9.57 -8.23
N VAL A 57 -8.47 -8.71 -7.23
CA VAL A 57 -9.45 -8.39 -6.17
C VAL A 57 -10.53 -7.46 -6.72
N PHE A 58 -10.13 -6.47 -7.51
CA PHE A 58 -11.03 -5.56 -8.21
C PHE A 58 -10.83 -5.68 -9.72
N SER A 59 -11.94 -5.65 -10.49
CA SER A 59 -11.89 -5.52 -11.95
C SER A 59 -11.63 -4.09 -12.38
N ASP A 60 -12.15 -3.13 -11.62
CA ASP A 60 -12.09 -1.70 -11.87
C ASP A 60 -12.41 -0.89 -10.59
N CYS A 61 -12.11 0.40 -10.64
CA CYS A 61 -12.27 1.36 -9.54
C CYS A 61 -13.72 1.74 -9.23
N THR A 62 -14.70 1.30 -10.03
CA THR A 62 -16.11 1.71 -9.89
C THR A 62 -16.73 1.21 -8.58
N SER A 63 -16.11 0.20 -7.97
CA SER A 63 -16.56 -0.43 -6.72
C SER A 63 -16.03 0.23 -5.44
N ILE A 64 -15.08 1.18 -5.54
CA ILE A 64 -14.37 1.74 -4.36
C ILE A 64 -15.09 2.93 -3.73
N THR A 65 -16.29 3.29 -4.16
CA THR A 65 -16.97 4.51 -3.71
C THR A 65 -17.89 4.29 -2.50
N GLU A 66 -17.86 5.30 -1.60
CA GLU A 66 -18.78 5.60 -0.49
C GLU A 66 -18.49 5.00 0.90
N THR A 67 -17.47 4.17 1.12
CA THR A 67 -17.16 3.63 2.47
C THR A 67 -15.65 3.40 2.67
N CYS A 68 -15.14 3.43 3.91
CA CYS A 68 -13.71 3.23 4.21
C CYS A 68 -13.21 1.84 3.75
N LEU A 69 -11.95 1.76 3.32
CA LEU A 69 -11.29 0.57 2.76
C LEU A 69 -11.42 -0.68 3.65
N LYS A 70 -11.26 -0.53 4.97
CA LYS A 70 -11.46 -1.61 5.94
C LYS A 70 -12.83 -2.26 5.84
N ASN A 71 -13.85 -1.43 5.64
CA ASN A 71 -15.22 -1.90 5.61
C ASN A 71 -15.54 -2.51 4.25
N GLN A 72 -14.80 -2.14 3.20
CA GLN A 72 -14.91 -2.74 1.87
C GLN A 72 -14.21 -4.11 1.79
N LEU A 73 -13.03 -4.24 2.41
CA LEU A 73 -12.21 -5.44 2.30
C LEU A 73 -12.38 -6.34 3.53
N SER A 74 -13.12 -7.44 3.33
CA SER A 74 -13.40 -8.44 4.36
C SER A 74 -12.18 -9.25 4.81
N SER A 75 -11.05 -9.16 4.11
CA SER A 75 -9.80 -9.83 4.50
C SER A 75 -8.57 -8.95 4.24
N THR A 76 -7.75 -8.76 5.29
CA THR A 76 -6.47 -8.03 5.22
C THR A 76 -5.47 -8.64 4.22
N ASN A 77 -5.66 -9.90 3.84
CA ASN A 77 -4.84 -10.60 2.84
C ASN A 77 -4.95 -10.03 1.42
N GLN A 78 -5.96 -9.20 1.15
CA GLN A 78 -6.15 -8.51 -0.13
C GLN A 78 -5.29 -7.24 -0.23
N LEU A 79 -4.96 -6.65 0.92
CA LEU A 79 -4.05 -5.52 1.02
C LEU A 79 -2.61 -5.99 0.90
N VAL A 80 -1.82 -5.22 0.16
CA VAL A 80 -0.39 -5.42 0.03
C VAL A 80 0.28 -4.84 1.27
N PRO A 81 1.05 -5.64 2.03
CA PRO A 81 1.79 -5.13 3.16
C PRO A 81 2.87 -4.14 2.70
N VAL A 82 3.00 -3.03 3.44
CA VAL A 82 3.94 -1.93 3.19
C VAL A 82 4.60 -1.50 4.49
N LYS A 83 5.73 -0.81 4.42
CA LYS A 83 6.35 -0.22 5.62
C LYS A 83 5.86 1.19 5.92
N ASP A 84 5.58 1.44 7.20
CA ASP A 84 5.35 2.77 7.74
C ASP A 84 6.67 3.54 7.98
N ASP A 85 6.55 4.76 8.52
CA ASP A 85 7.68 5.64 8.86
C ASP A 85 8.56 5.10 10.00
N GLN A 86 8.01 4.21 10.82
CA GLN A 86 8.69 3.51 11.91
C GLN A 86 9.34 2.20 11.46
N GLY A 87 9.11 1.78 10.21
CA GLY A 87 9.62 0.56 9.61
C GLY A 87 8.79 -0.69 9.90
N ASN A 88 7.60 -0.55 10.50
CA ASN A 88 6.67 -1.65 10.73
C ASN A 88 5.92 -1.98 9.44
N THR A 89 5.64 -3.26 9.26
CA THR A 89 4.80 -3.72 8.15
C THR A 89 3.32 -3.56 8.50
N VAL A 90 2.60 -2.75 7.73
CA VAL A 90 1.18 -2.46 7.86
C VAL A 90 0.46 -2.72 6.52
N PRO A 91 -0.83 -3.10 6.52
CA PRO A 91 -1.58 -3.35 5.28
C PRO A 91 -2.01 -2.06 4.57
N ALA A 92 -2.02 -0.93 5.26
CA ALA A 92 -2.30 0.39 4.73
C ALA A 92 -1.50 1.44 5.52
N LEU A 93 -1.10 2.52 4.87
CA LEU A 93 -0.35 3.61 5.48
C LEU A 93 -1.26 4.80 5.78
N PHE A 94 -1.28 5.25 7.02
CA PHE A 94 -1.85 6.56 7.35
C PHE A 94 -0.78 7.64 7.23
N VAL A 95 -1.03 8.66 6.42
CA VAL A 95 -0.18 9.84 6.25
C VAL A 95 -0.94 11.05 6.78
N PRO A 96 -0.53 11.63 7.92
CA PRO A 96 -1.11 12.88 8.42
C PRO A 96 -1.04 13.98 7.37
N ASN A 97 -2.07 14.82 7.29
CA ASN A 97 -2.05 15.97 6.39
C ASN A 97 -1.16 17.05 6.99
N ALA A 98 0.06 17.19 6.46
CA ALA A 98 1.00 18.25 6.82
C ALA A 98 0.89 19.48 5.91
N LEU A 99 0.05 19.41 4.87
CA LEU A 99 -0.17 20.51 3.95
C LEU A 99 -1.06 21.58 4.59
N THR A 100 -0.75 22.84 4.31
CA THR A 100 -1.50 23.99 4.82
C THR A 100 -1.78 24.97 3.68
N THR A 101 -2.94 25.64 3.72
CA THR A 101 -3.29 26.67 2.74
C THR A 101 -2.37 27.88 2.78
N SER A 102 -1.72 28.14 3.92
CA SER A 102 -0.96 29.36 4.21
C SER A 102 0.53 29.14 4.51
N GLY A 103 1.00 27.90 4.57
CA GLY A 103 2.38 27.57 4.93
C GLY A 103 3.31 27.24 3.74
N PRO A 104 4.61 27.09 3.99
CA PRO A 104 5.61 26.82 2.95
C PRO A 104 5.61 25.36 2.47
N VAL A 105 4.96 24.45 3.19
CA VAL A 105 4.92 23.02 2.86
C VAL A 105 3.92 22.80 1.73
N ARG A 106 4.45 22.56 0.52
CA ARG A 106 3.67 22.29 -0.70
C ARG A 106 3.65 20.81 -1.10
N THR A 107 4.48 19.99 -0.45
CA THR A 107 4.68 18.57 -0.73
C THR A 107 4.88 17.82 0.58
N GLN A 108 4.35 16.61 0.67
CA GLN A 108 4.59 15.68 1.79
C GLN A 108 5.00 14.32 1.23
N ASP A 109 5.80 13.56 1.98
CA ASP A 109 6.16 12.21 1.56
C ASP A 109 4.97 11.26 1.76
N THR A 110 4.70 10.47 0.72
CA THR A 110 3.59 9.53 0.57
C THR A 110 4.11 8.17 0.09
N THR A 111 5.42 7.94 0.21
CA THR A 111 6.08 6.76 -0.34
C THR A 111 5.70 5.50 0.40
N LEU A 112 5.16 4.51 -0.32
CA LEU A 112 4.99 3.15 0.15
C LEU A 112 6.31 2.40 -0.03
N ARG A 113 6.77 1.73 1.04
CA ARG A 113 8.05 1.03 1.09
C ARG A 113 7.82 -0.48 1.22
N ASP A 114 8.80 -1.26 0.79
CA ASP A 114 8.76 -2.71 0.80
C ASP A 114 7.54 -3.33 0.09
N VAL A 115 7.10 -2.66 -0.97
CA VAL A 115 6.04 -3.16 -1.84
C VAL A 115 6.62 -4.31 -2.67
N PRO A 116 6.03 -5.52 -2.64
CA PRO A 116 6.46 -6.61 -3.50
C PRO A 116 6.41 -6.19 -4.97
N ALA A 117 7.45 -6.56 -5.73
CA ALA A 117 7.42 -6.34 -7.18
C ALA A 117 6.26 -7.11 -7.83
N GLY A 118 5.61 -6.47 -8.79
CA GLY A 118 4.42 -6.97 -9.44
C GLY A 118 3.80 -5.92 -10.34
N LYS A 119 2.67 -6.27 -10.95
CA LYS A 119 1.94 -5.39 -11.86
C LYS A 119 0.47 -5.42 -11.51
N ASP A 120 -0.29 -4.52 -12.12
CA ASP A 120 -1.74 -4.48 -12.02
C ASP A 120 -2.28 -4.21 -10.60
N TYR A 121 -1.48 -3.58 -9.74
CA TYR A 121 -1.96 -3.14 -8.42
C TYR A 121 -2.96 -2.00 -8.57
N PHE A 122 -3.89 -1.94 -7.62
CA PHE A 122 -4.76 -0.78 -7.44
C PHE A 122 -4.25 0.04 -6.26
N LEU A 123 -4.04 1.34 -6.47
CA LEU A 123 -3.78 2.28 -5.40
C LEU A 123 -5.10 2.89 -4.96
N ILE A 124 -5.40 2.80 -3.67
CA ILE A 124 -6.56 3.44 -3.06
C ILE A 124 -6.05 4.55 -2.15
N VAL A 125 -6.61 5.75 -2.32
CA VAL A 125 -6.31 6.92 -1.49
C VAL A 125 -7.62 7.40 -0.89
N GLU A 126 -7.70 7.45 0.44
CA GLU A 126 -8.86 7.93 1.17
C GLU A 126 -8.51 9.20 1.93
N ALA A 127 -9.28 10.28 1.71
CA ALA A 127 -9.19 11.49 2.49
C ALA A 127 -10.03 11.36 3.75
N LEU A 128 -9.41 11.58 4.91
CA LEU A 128 -10.05 11.46 6.21
C LEU A 128 -10.16 12.82 6.90
N SER A 129 -11.28 13.07 7.56
CA SER A 129 -11.53 14.33 8.27
C SER A 129 -10.67 14.50 9.51
N ARG A 130 -10.50 15.74 9.98
CA ARG A 130 -9.84 16.08 11.26
C ARG A 130 -10.62 15.67 12.51
N GLN A 131 -11.82 15.12 12.36
CA GLN A 131 -12.67 14.78 13.48
C GLN A 131 -12.17 13.55 14.23
N ASN A 132 -12.72 13.32 15.42
CA ASN A 132 -12.43 12.13 16.21
C ASN A 132 -13.76 11.48 16.68
N PRO A 133 -14.13 10.29 16.16
CA PRO A 133 -13.40 9.51 15.15
C PRO A 133 -13.39 10.22 13.78
N PRO A 134 -12.36 10.01 12.95
CA PRO A 134 -12.32 10.61 11.62
C PRO A 134 -13.41 10.01 10.74
N ARG A 135 -13.86 10.80 9.77
CA ARG A 135 -14.88 10.40 8.78
C ARG A 135 -14.27 10.36 7.40
N LEU A 136 -14.79 9.50 6.53
CA LEU A 136 -14.42 9.51 5.13
C LEU A 136 -14.94 10.78 4.44
N LEU A 137 -14.05 11.56 3.85
CA LEU A 137 -14.41 12.76 3.09
C LEU A 137 -14.44 12.50 1.58
N GLY A 138 -13.66 11.53 1.12
CA GLY A 138 -13.54 11.22 -0.30
C GLY A 138 -12.56 10.10 -0.52
N ALA A 139 -12.60 9.52 -1.71
CA ALA A 139 -11.66 8.49 -2.11
C ALA A 139 -11.26 8.67 -3.58
N SER A 140 -10.09 8.13 -3.93
CA SER A 140 -9.71 7.87 -5.31
C SER A 140 -9.11 6.48 -5.44
N CYS A 141 -9.15 5.97 -6.67
CA CYS A 141 -8.55 4.71 -7.03
C CYS A 141 -7.78 4.87 -8.34
N THR A 142 -6.50 4.51 -8.31
CA THR A 142 -5.62 4.51 -9.49
C THR A 142 -5.34 3.08 -9.89
N GLN A 143 -5.60 2.73 -11.15
CA GLN A 143 -5.49 1.36 -11.64
C GLN A 143 -4.13 1.06 -12.23
N ARG A 144 -3.81 -0.23 -12.31
CA ARG A 144 -2.72 -0.78 -13.12
C ARG A 144 -1.35 -0.24 -12.76
N ILE A 145 -1.09 -0.12 -11.47
CA ILE A 145 0.22 0.27 -10.95
C ILE A 145 1.20 -0.90 -11.09
N GLU A 146 2.37 -0.61 -11.65
CA GLU A 146 3.49 -1.54 -11.73
C GLU A 146 4.53 -1.17 -10.66
N VAL A 147 4.98 -2.18 -9.92
CA VAL A 147 6.04 -2.09 -8.91
C VAL A 147 7.20 -2.93 -9.40
N ARG A 148 8.32 -2.29 -9.65
CA ARG A 148 9.60 -2.91 -9.94
C ARG A 148 10.43 -2.98 -8.68
N THR A 149 11.41 -3.88 -8.69
CA THR A 149 12.41 -3.99 -7.62
C THR A 149 13.21 -2.69 -7.52
N GLY A 150 13.47 -2.21 -6.31
CA GLY A 150 14.18 -0.95 -6.08
C GLY A 150 13.27 0.28 -6.14
N THR A 151 13.82 1.43 -6.55
CA THR A 151 13.08 2.70 -6.56
C THR A 151 12.26 2.83 -7.85
N ASN A 152 10.94 2.98 -7.70
CA ASN A 152 10.02 3.23 -8.82
C ASN A 152 9.83 4.73 -9.07
N GLU A 153 9.36 5.06 -10.27
CA GLU A 153 8.85 6.40 -10.57
C GLU A 153 7.66 6.74 -9.66
N ARG A 154 7.45 8.03 -9.41
CA ARG A 154 6.28 8.49 -8.67
C ARG A 154 5.04 8.31 -9.52
N VAL A 155 4.01 7.72 -8.93
CA VAL A 155 2.70 7.54 -9.56
C VAL A 155 1.85 8.75 -9.25
N GLN A 156 1.26 9.36 -10.28
CA GLN A 156 0.22 10.35 -10.09
C GLN A 156 -1.08 9.64 -9.71
N ALA A 157 -1.59 9.90 -8.51
CA ALA A 157 -2.87 9.36 -8.08
C ALA A 157 -4.02 10.06 -8.80
N GLU A 158 -5.09 9.32 -9.08
CA GLU A 158 -6.36 9.88 -9.56
C GLU A 158 -6.90 10.92 -8.55
N PRO A 159 -7.59 11.98 -9.03
CA PRO A 159 -8.18 13.00 -8.17
C PRO A 159 -9.14 12.40 -7.13
N ILE A 160 -9.07 12.89 -5.90
CA ILE A 160 -10.01 12.51 -4.84
C ILE A 160 -11.39 13.05 -5.17
N VAL A 161 -12.37 12.16 -5.27
CA VAL A 161 -13.79 12.52 -5.37
C VAL A 161 -14.31 12.71 -3.96
N PHE A 162 -14.61 13.96 -3.60
CA PHE A 162 -15.19 14.28 -2.30
C PHE A 162 -16.67 13.96 -2.27
N PHE A 163 -17.11 13.26 -1.22
CA PHE A 163 -18.51 12.97 -0.97
C PHE A 163 -19.18 14.27 -0.50
N THR A 164 -20.20 14.74 -1.23
CA THR A 164 -20.94 15.94 -0.84
C THR A 164 -21.88 15.61 0.32
N ASP A 165 -21.92 16.48 1.33
CA ASP A 165 -22.83 16.47 2.50
C ASP A 165 -24.34 16.67 2.14
N GLN A 166 -24.79 16.21 0.98
CA GLN A 166 -26.19 16.31 0.55
C GLN A 166 -27.06 15.29 1.30
N GLY A 167 -27.53 15.66 2.50
CA GLY A 167 -28.73 15.04 3.06
C GLY A 167 -28.83 15.01 4.58
N GLY A 168 -29.04 16.17 5.21
CA GLY A 168 -29.67 16.28 6.53
C GLY A 168 -31.16 15.90 6.50
N GLY A 169 -31.47 14.72 5.97
CA GLY A 169 -32.78 14.06 6.03
C GLY A 169 -32.64 12.76 6.83
N ALA A 170 -33.74 12.27 7.38
CA ALA A 170 -33.82 11.20 8.39
C ALA A 170 -33.25 9.81 8.00
N ASP A 171 -32.48 9.72 6.93
CA ASP A 171 -31.80 8.53 6.41
C ASP A 171 -30.26 8.62 6.51
N GLY A 172 -29.73 9.69 7.11
CA GLY A 172 -28.34 9.78 7.61
C GLY A 172 -27.27 9.70 6.52
N GLY A 173 -26.91 10.86 5.95
CA GLY A 173 -25.76 11.00 5.06
C GLY A 173 -24.53 10.26 5.59
N LEU A 174 -23.82 9.58 4.68
CA LEU A 174 -22.76 8.59 4.92
C LEU A 174 -21.49 9.17 5.56
N GLY A 175 -21.61 9.89 6.67
CA GLY A 175 -20.53 10.18 7.60
C GLY A 175 -20.13 8.90 8.34
N VAL A 176 -19.64 7.90 7.61
CA VAL A 176 -19.19 6.64 8.17
C VAL A 176 -17.92 6.92 8.98
N PRO A 177 -17.89 6.58 10.28
CA PRO A 177 -16.66 6.65 11.06
C PRO A 177 -15.62 5.73 10.43
N CYS A 178 -14.48 6.28 10.02
CA CYS A 178 -13.31 5.51 9.67
C CYS A 178 -12.41 5.38 10.89
N ASP A 179 -11.71 4.26 11.01
CA ASP A 179 -10.58 4.12 11.93
C ASP A 179 -9.31 4.01 11.10
N PRO A 180 -8.41 5.01 11.09
CA PRO A 180 -7.20 4.99 10.28
C PRO A 180 -6.12 4.03 10.82
N ARG A 181 -6.34 3.41 11.98
CA ARG A 181 -5.32 2.66 12.73
C ARG A 181 -5.17 1.20 12.30
N PHE A 182 -5.04 0.94 10.99
CA PHE A 182 -4.74 -0.41 10.48
C PHE A 182 -3.34 -0.88 10.82
#